data_AF-A0A2E7D7Z4-F1
#
_entry.id   AF-A0A2E7D7Z4-F1
#
_cell.length_a   1.000
_cell.length_b   1.000
_cell.length_c   1.000
_cell.angle_alpha   90.00
_cell.angle_beta   90.00
_cell.angle_gamma   90.00
#
_symmetry.space_group_name_H-M   'P 1'
#
loop_
_entity.id
_entity.type
_entity.pdbx_description
1 polymer ?
#
loop_
_entity_poly.entity_id
_entity_poly.type
_entity_poly.pdbx_seq_one_letter_code
_entity_poly.pdbx_strand_id
1 'polypeptide(L)'
;MSFRVRLLHRAHADFVHIVDYIHEQSHQGATAWVNAFEAATDALSENADSCSEADENAQLEIEVKQSLFKTRHGRIYRLIFTIVGDEVRILRIRGAGQAPIQPTDL
;
A
#
# COMPACT_ATOMS: atom_id res chain seq x y z
N MET A 1 2.80 18.49 6.67
CA MET A 1 2.59 18.78 5.23
C MET A 1 1.38 17.98 4.76
N SER A 2 0.75 18.32 3.65
CA SER A 2 -0.31 17.50 3.06
C SER A 2 0.18 16.95 1.73
N PHE A 3 0.08 15.63 1.55
CA PHE A 3 0.47 14.93 0.34
C PHE A 3 -0.76 14.49 -0.44
N ARG A 4 -0.68 14.57 -1.78
CA ARG A 4 -1.66 13.89 -2.64
C ARG A 4 -1.25 12.43 -2.81
N VAL A 5 -2.13 11.52 -2.41
CA VAL A 5 -1.89 10.08 -2.54
C VAL A 5 -2.42 9.60 -3.89
N ARG A 6 -1.58 8.90 -4.65
CA ARG A 6 -1.91 8.35 -5.96
C ARG A 6 -1.47 6.89 -6.06
N LEU A 7 -2.39 6.03 -6.50
CA LEU A 7 -2.08 4.65 -6.88
C LEU A 7 -1.49 4.65 -8.29
N LEU A 8 -0.33 4.02 -8.46
CA LEU A 8 0.19 3.71 -9.79
C LEU A 8 -0.51 2.48 -10.37
N HIS A 9 -0.29 2.22 -11.66
CA HIS A 9 -0.99 1.17 -12.40
C HIS A 9 -0.89 -0.21 -11.73
N ARG A 10 0.31 -0.62 -11.29
CA ARG A 10 0.50 -1.91 -10.60
C ARG A 10 -0.17 -1.95 -9.23
N ALA A 11 -0.09 -0.87 -8.44
CA ALA A 11 -0.82 -0.77 -7.17
C ALA A 11 -2.34 -0.84 -7.35
N HIS A 12 -2.87 -0.23 -8.41
CA HIS A 12 -4.30 -0.34 -8.73
C HIS A 12 -4.68 -1.79 -9.10
N ALA A 13 -3.84 -2.49 -9.85
CA ALA A 13 -4.05 -3.90 -10.15
C ALA A 13 -3.99 -4.77 -8.88
N ASP A 14 -3.04 -4.52 -7.98
CA ASP A 14 -2.97 -5.19 -6.68
C ASP A 14 -4.25 -4.93 -5.85
N PHE A 15 -4.74 -3.68 -5.82
CA PHE A 15 -5.98 -3.30 -5.11
C PHE A 15 -7.17 -4.11 -5.60
N VAL A 16 -7.43 -4.10 -6.92
CA VAL A 16 -8.57 -4.82 -7.53
C VAL A 16 -8.47 -6.31 -7.22
N HIS A 17 -7.30 -6.91 -7.45
CA HIS A 17 -7.11 -8.34 -7.23
C HIS A 17 -7.34 -8.74 -5.76
N ILE A 18 -6.87 -7.94 -4.80
CA ILE A 18 -7.07 -8.22 -3.38
C ILE A 18 -8.54 -8.08 -3.00
N VAL A 19 -9.21 -7.02 -3.46
CA VAL A 19 -10.63 -6.79 -3.16
C VAL A 19 -11.49 -7.91 -3.73
N ASP A 20 -11.27 -8.30 -4.99
CA ASP A 20 -12.02 -9.37 -5.65
C ASP A 20 -11.82 -10.71 -4.92
N TYR A 21 -10.57 -11.07 -4.59
CA TYR A 21 -10.26 -12.30 -3.85
C TYR A 21 -10.95 -12.34 -2.47
N ILE A 22 -10.98 -11.21 -1.75
CA ILE A 22 -11.67 -11.14 -0.46
C ILE A 22 -13.19 -11.18 -0.67
N HIS A 23 -13.71 -10.51 -1.70
CA HIS A 23 -15.16 -10.43 -1.98
C HIS A 23 -15.76 -11.80 -2.27
N GLU A 24 -15.05 -12.64 -3.04
CA GLU A 24 -15.42 -14.03 -3.31
C GLU A 24 -15.60 -14.86 -2.04
N GLN A 25 -14.86 -14.54 -0.97
CA GLN A 25 -14.93 -15.22 0.32
C GLN A 25 -15.92 -14.55 1.28
N SER A 26 -15.97 -13.23 1.27
CA SER A 26 -16.81 -12.42 2.15
C SER A 26 -16.96 -10.99 1.63
N HIS A 27 -18.18 -10.64 1.21
CA HIS A 27 -18.53 -9.27 0.85
C HIS A 27 -18.24 -8.28 2.00
N GLN A 28 -18.59 -8.64 3.24
CA GLN A 28 -18.33 -7.79 4.40
C GLN A 28 -16.81 -7.62 4.64
N GLY A 29 -16.04 -8.69 4.45
CA GLY A 29 -14.58 -8.64 4.52
C GLY A 29 -13.97 -7.69 3.51
N ALA A 30 -14.48 -7.68 2.27
CA ALA A 30 -14.01 -6.79 1.22
C ALA A 30 -14.30 -5.32 1.57
N THR A 31 -15.52 -5.02 2.03
CA THR A 31 -15.87 -3.67 2.51
C THR A 31 -14.98 -3.23 3.67
N ALA A 32 -14.76 -4.09 4.66
CA ALA A 32 -13.88 -3.78 5.79
C ALA A 32 -12.43 -3.53 5.35
N TRP A 33 -11.96 -4.26 4.34
CA TRP A 33 -10.61 -4.09 3.78
C TRP A 33 -10.47 -2.77 3.02
N VAL A 34 -11.45 -2.40 2.18
CA VAL A 34 -11.47 -1.11 1.48
C VAL A 34 -11.46 0.05 2.47
N ASN A 35 -12.30 0.00 3.52
CA ASN A 35 -12.31 1.05 4.54
C ASN A 35 -10.97 1.16 5.28
N ALA A 36 -10.30 0.03 5.55
CA ALA A 36 -8.98 0.04 6.18
C ALA A 36 -7.88 0.58 5.25
N PHE A 37 -8.00 0.32 3.94
CA PHE A 37 -7.13 0.87 2.92
C PHE A 37 -7.30 2.40 2.81
N GLU A 38 -8.55 2.88 2.73
CA GLU A 38 -8.87 4.32 2.67
C GLU A 38 -8.32 5.06 3.89
N ALA A 39 -8.54 4.54 5.10
CA ALA A 39 -7.97 5.12 6.32
C ALA A 39 -6.43 5.16 6.30
N ALA A 40 -5.79 4.15 5.71
CA ALA A 40 -4.34 4.13 5.57
C ALA A 40 -3.83 5.16 4.55
N THR A 41 -4.56 5.37 3.45
CA THR A 41 -4.23 6.42 2.47
C THR A 41 -4.49 7.82 3.00
N ASP A 42 -5.54 8.01 3.80
CA ASP A 42 -5.81 9.28 4.47
C ASP A 42 -4.69 9.62 5.46
N ALA A 43 -4.26 8.65 6.27
CA ALA A 43 -3.12 8.84 7.16
C ALA A 43 -1.84 9.21 6.38
N LEU A 44 -1.56 8.52 5.26
CA LEU A 44 -0.41 8.83 4.40
C LEU A 44 -0.44 10.26 3.85
N SER A 45 -1.62 10.82 3.61
CA SER A 45 -1.75 12.21 3.17
C SER A 45 -1.20 13.21 4.19
N GLU A 46 -1.08 12.83 5.47
CA GLU A 46 -0.62 13.69 6.55
C GLU A 46 0.79 13.36 7.04
N ASN A 47 1.21 12.09 6.97
CA ASN A 47 2.39 11.59 7.68
C ASN A 47 3.37 10.72 6.87
N ALA A 48 3.28 10.71 5.54
CA ALA A 48 4.13 9.87 4.69
C ALA A 48 5.65 10.09 4.89
N ASP A 49 6.06 11.32 5.21
CA ASP A 49 7.46 11.66 5.52
C ASP A 49 7.98 11.00 6.80
N SER A 50 7.10 10.58 7.70
CA SER A 50 7.42 9.97 8.99
C SER A 50 7.38 8.43 8.95
N CYS A 51 6.92 7.84 7.83
CA CYS A 51 6.95 6.39 7.65
C CYS A 51 8.37 5.84 7.57
N SER A 52 8.57 4.59 7.95
CA SER A 52 9.86 3.91 7.83
C SER A 52 10.15 3.52 6.37
N GLU A 53 11.43 3.37 6.05
CA GLU A 53 11.86 2.75 4.79
C GLU A 53 11.26 1.35 4.62
N ALA A 54 11.01 0.99 3.36
CA ALA A 54 10.65 -0.38 3.00
C ALA A 54 11.87 -1.30 3.12
N ASP A 55 11.65 -2.57 3.43
CA ASP A 55 12.73 -3.57 3.54
C ASP A 55 13.54 -3.66 2.23
N GLU A 56 12.88 -3.40 1.10
CA GLU A 56 13.43 -3.41 -0.26
C GLU A 56 14.17 -2.13 -0.65
N ASN A 57 14.14 -1.08 0.19
CA ASN A 57 14.71 0.24 -0.13
C ASN A 57 16.18 0.17 -0.55
N ALA A 58 16.99 -0.64 0.16
CA ALA A 58 18.41 -0.79 -0.13
C ALA A 58 18.72 -1.45 -1.49
N GLN A 59 17.73 -2.04 -2.16
CA GLN A 59 17.87 -2.73 -3.44
C GLN A 59 17.35 -1.89 -4.61
N LEU A 60 16.82 -0.69 -4.34
CA LEU A 60 16.17 0.16 -5.32
C LEU A 60 16.93 1.49 -5.46
N GLU A 61 16.94 2.05 -6.67
CA GLU A 61 17.59 3.34 -6.96
C GLU A 61 16.76 4.54 -6.49
N ILE A 62 15.54 4.29 -6.01
CA ILE A 62 14.60 5.29 -5.50
C ILE A 62 14.36 5.05 -4.02
N GLU A 63 14.15 6.12 -3.26
CA GLU A 63 13.71 6.00 -1.87
C GLU A 63 12.30 5.41 -1.84
N VAL A 64 12.17 4.27 -1.18
CA VAL A 64 10.92 3.56 -1.00
C VAL A 64 10.63 3.39 0.48
N LYS A 65 9.40 3.75 0.84
CA LYS A 65 8.88 3.73 2.20
C LYS A 65 7.70 2.77 2.27
N GLN A 66 7.35 2.38 3.49
CA GLN A 66 6.22 1.49 3.73
C GLN A 66 5.29 1.99 4.82
N SER A 67 4.01 1.72 4.64
CA SER A 67 2.98 1.85 5.67
C SER A 67 2.25 0.53 5.82
N LEU A 68 1.91 0.19 7.07
CA LEU A 68 1.24 -1.06 7.41
C LEU A 68 -0.22 -0.78 7.76
N PHE A 69 -1.13 -1.58 7.21
CA PHE A 69 -2.54 -1.52 7.59
C PHE A 69 -3.14 -2.92 7.70
N LYS A 70 -4.24 -3.03 8.43
CA LYS A 70 -5.01 -4.26 8.56
C LYS A 70 -6.44 -3.94 8.93
N THR A 71 -7.35 -4.87 8.62
CA THR A 71 -8.67 -4.87 9.25
C THR A 71 -8.56 -5.38 10.70
N ARG A 72 -9.60 -5.20 11.51
CA ARG A 72 -9.63 -5.59 12.93
C ARG A 72 -9.15 -7.02 13.21
N HIS A 73 -9.51 -7.96 12.34
CA HIS A 73 -9.18 -9.39 12.46
C HIS A 73 -8.43 -9.94 11.24
N GLY A 74 -7.98 -9.07 10.34
CA GLY A 74 -7.34 -9.44 9.08
C GLY A 74 -5.82 -9.54 9.15
N ARG A 75 -5.25 -9.97 8.02
CA ARG A 75 -3.79 -9.97 7.78
C ARG A 75 -3.27 -8.54 7.65
N ILE A 76 -1.98 -8.36 7.92
CA ILE A 76 -1.27 -7.10 7.68
C ILE A 76 -0.98 -6.99 6.18
N TYR A 77 -1.22 -5.81 5.64
CA TYR A 77 -0.87 -5.40 4.30
C TYR A 77 0.14 -4.25 4.36
N ARG A 78 1.02 -4.20 3.35
CA ARG A 78 2.04 -3.17 3.16
C ARG A 78 1.67 -2.30 1.97
N LEU A 79 1.55 -1.00 2.18
CA LEU A 79 1.58 0.00 1.12
C LEU A 79 3.02 0.37 0.88
N ILE A 80 3.54 0.08 -0.30
CA ILE A 80 4.92 0.38 -0.68
C ILE A 80 4.87 1.58 -1.62
N PHE A 81 5.54 2.67 -1.24
CA PHE A 81 5.38 3.95 -1.90
C PHE A 81 6.68 4.75 -1.95
N THR A 82 6.70 5.77 -2.80
CA THR A 82 7.75 6.79 -2.84
C THR A 82 7.11 8.18 -2.77
N ILE A 83 7.89 9.17 -2.34
CA ILE A 83 7.45 10.57 -2.24
C ILE A 83 8.16 11.37 -3.33
N VAL A 84 7.38 12.06 -4.18
CA VAL A 84 7.89 12.94 -5.24
C VAL A 84 7.26 14.30 -5.09
N GLY A 85 7.99 15.25 -4.50
CA GLY A 85 7.45 16.57 -4.16
C GLY A 85 6.34 16.47 -3.11
N ASP A 86 5.13 16.89 -3.47
CA ASP A 86 3.91 16.82 -2.66
C ASP A 86 3.06 15.57 -2.95
N GLU A 87 3.56 14.61 -3.73
CA GLU A 87 2.82 13.42 -4.15
C GLU A 87 3.38 12.14 -3.52
N VAL A 88 2.51 11.36 -2.88
CA VAL A 88 2.79 9.99 -2.44
C VAL A 88 2.33 9.06 -3.56
N ARG A 89 3.29 8.37 -4.18
CA ARG A 89 3.03 7.39 -5.25
C ARG A 89 3.07 5.99 -4.68
N ILE A 90 1.91 5.37 -4.51
CA ILE A 90 1.81 3.97 -4.12
C ILE A 90 2.23 3.12 -5.32
N LEU A 91 3.34 2.42 -5.17
CA LEU A 91 3.95 1.58 -6.19
C LEU A 91 3.26 0.22 -6.23
N ARG A 92 3.04 -0.39 -5.05
CA ARG A 92 2.47 -1.74 -4.88
C ARG A 92 1.71 -1.88 -3.57
N ILE A 93 0.78 -2.83 -3.52
CA ILE A 93 0.07 -3.25 -2.30
C ILE A 93 0.39 -4.72 -2.07
N ARG A 94 0.99 -5.06 -0.91
CA ARG A 94 1.42 -6.43 -0.60
C ARG A 94 0.68 -7.01 0.58
N GLY A 95 0.15 -8.22 0.42
CA GLY A 95 -0.45 -9.00 1.50
C GLY A 95 0.57 -9.85 2.26
N ALA A 96 0.21 -10.30 3.46
CA ALA A 96 1.06 -11.19 4.25
C ALA A 96 1.42 -12.48 3.48
N GLY A 97 2.72 -12.77 3.39
CA GLY A 97 3.27 -13.94 2.70
C GLY A 97 3.66 -13.72 1.23
N GLN A 98 3.44 -12.53 0.67
CA GLN A 98 3.96 -12.18 -0.65
C GLN A 98 5.45 -11.83 -0.58
N ALA A 99 6.21 -12.26 -1.59
CA ALA A 99 7.65 -12.00 -1.67
C ALA A 99 7.96 -10.48 -1.72
N PRO A 100 9.16 -10.06 -1.30
CA PRO A 100 9.64 -8.69 -1.47
C PRO A 100 9.61 -8.25 -2.94
N ILE A 101 9.43 -6.94 -3.17
CA ILE A 101 9.43 -6.35 -4.52
C ILE A 101 10.84 -6.34 -5.11
N GLN A 102 10.97 -6.76 -6.36
CA GLN A 102 12.19 -6.62 -7.16
C GLN A 102 12.12 -5.39 -8.08
N PRO A 103 13.24 -4.89 -8.64
CA PRO A 103 13.19 -3.77 -9.59
C PRO A 103 12.24 -3.98 -10.78
N THR A 104 12.11 -5.21 -11.27
CA THR A 104 11.18 -5.59 -12.36
C THR A 104 9.71 -5.53 -11.97
N ASP A 105 9.42 -5.46 -10.67
CA ASP A 105 8.07 -5.44 -10.09
C ASP A 105 7.48 -4.03 -9.97
N LEU A 106 8.26 -2.99 -10.25
CA LEU A 106 7.87 -1.58 -10.22
C LEU A 106 7.30 -1.09 -11.56
#